data_AF-A0A7D9HQA9-F1
#
_entry.id   AF-A0A7D9HQA9-F1
#
_cell.length_a   1.000
_cell.length_b   1.000
_cell.length_c   1.000
_cell.angle_alpha   90.00
_cell.angle_beta   90.00
_cell.angle_gamma   90.00
#
_symmetry.space_group_name_H-M   'P 1'
#
loop_
_entity.id
_entity.type
_entity.pdbx_description
1 polymer ?
#
loop_
_entity_poly.entity_id
_entity_poly.type
_entity_poly.pdbx_seq_one_letter_code
_entity_poly.pdbx_strand_id
1 'polypeptide(L)'
;MSEIAPLGKLKDWFYRVEYQQRGSPHIHMLIWLENAPVFGVDKDEDVNFIDQIITCRKPDNDTELFDLVNRQTHRHSHTCRKNSKKVSRFNYPQPPMRSTQILHPLDDNASETVIRARKELWKNIKNKLNDLKEGEDVTFDQLLKELDVSEYQYILAIRSSLNCPTIFLKRSPNELRINNYNPACLQAWRANMDIQFVLDVYACAMYIVSYISKAQKGMSDLLRNACAEAKEGNSTIKQQVRDIGNKFLNSVEISAQEAVYLILQLPMRKSSRNVVFINTSPPSDRVELLKPLSEIEKMSDESEEIHSGGLLKQYVERPDSLKHITLADCAAWYDSSGLNKYKKSVKKSDIDNLPLEDEDENNDDDLGVQNTESCVSSKKSIKKRSQARIIRSVWFNKESQPGKHYRELIMLFTPWRNEQVDLMGAYSSFQEHYEARRDEISDQMQEYAVCSEDLNEIQHHLQECDDDAYDTIAPVTQDTERRDENEGNTDTHPDLNETYDVSEDL
;
A
#
# COMPACT_ATOMS: atom_id res chain seq x y z
N MET A 1 4.68 -8.89 -21.90
CA MET A 1 5.76 -8.21 -21.16
C MET A 1 7.09 -8.65 -21.77
N SER A 2 8.10 -7.79 -21.73
CA SER A 2 9.47 -8.11 -22.17
C SER A 2 10.04 -9.28 -21.34
N GLU A 3 10.85 -10.14 -21.97
CA GLU A 3 11.53 -11.28 -21.31
C GLU A 3 12.68 -10.84 -20.37
N ILE A 4 13.08 -9.57 -20.41
CA ILE A 4 14.24 -9.04 -19.67
C ILE A 4 14.03 -9.07 -18.15
N ALA A 5 12.77 -8.94 -17.67
CA ALA A 5 12.36 -9.08 -16.27
C ALA A 5 13.38 -8.59 -15.21
N PRO A 6 13.75 -7.30 -15.17
CA PRO A 6 14.86 -6.78 -14.37
C PRO A 6 14.68 -6.91 -12.85
N LEU A 7 13.43 -7.02 -12.39
CA LEU A 7 13.08 -7.27 -10.99
C LEU A 7 12.62 -8.72 -10.76
N GLY A 8 12.69 -9.58 -11.78
CA GLY A 8 12.03 -10.88 -11.82
C GLY A 8 10.61 -10.83 -12.37
N LYS A 9 9.95 -12.00 -12.40
CA LYS A 9 8.58 -12.12 -12.91
C LYS A 9 7.59 -11.66 -11.84
N LEU A 10 6.84 -10.61 -12.16
CA LEU A 10 5.86 -10.01 -11.24
C LEU A 10 4.62 -10.91 -11.12
N LYS A 11 4.25 -11.25 -9.89
CA LYS A 11 2.98 -11.90 -9.54
C LYS A 11 1.89 -10.87 -9.24
N ASP A 12 2.22 -9.87 -8.42
CA ASP A 12 1.33 -8.79 -8.01
C ASP A 12 2.13 -7.50 -7.78
N TRP A 13 1.46 -6.35 -7.83
CA TRP A 13 2.08 -5.06 -7.54
C TRP A 13 1.06 -4.04 -7.06
N PHE A 14 1.54 -3.04 -6.33
CA PHE A 14 0.79 -1.86 -5.92
C PHE A 14 1.72 -0.66 -5.97
N TYR A 15 1.24 0.50 -6.43
CA TYR A 15 1.96 1.75 -6.22
C TYR A 15 1.01 2.88 -5.84
N ARG A 16 1.57 3.86 -5.15
CA ARG A 16 0.93 5.14 -4.86
C ARG A 16 1.90 6.28 -5.13
N VAL A 17 1.39 7.33 -5.76
CA VAL A 17 2.08 8.60 -5.92
C VAL A 17 1.78 9.46 -4.70
N GLU A 18 2.84 9.97 -4.08
CA GLU A 18 2.81 10.93 -2.99
C GLU A 18 3.46 12.22 -3.46
N TYR A 19 2.79 13.35 -3.23
CA TYR A 19 3.37 14.67 -3.43
C TYR A 19 3.82 15.21 -2.09
N GLN A 20 5.14 15.39 -1.97
CA GLN A 20 5.78 16.02 -0.81
C GLN A 20 5.79 17.54 -1.02
N GLN A 21 6.01 18.33 0.04
CA GLN A 21 6.06 19.81 -0.10
C GLN A 21 7.19 20.29 -1.04
N ARG A 22 8.13 19.39 -1.38
CA ARG A 22 9.20 19.56 -2.38
C ARG A 22 8.71 19.54 -3.84
N GLY A 23 7.44 19.27 -4.07
CA GLY A 23 6.76 19.40 -5.37
C GLY A 23 6.99 18.29 -6.40
N SER A 24 8.01 17.44 -6.24
CA SER A 24 8.23 16.30 -7.15
C SER A 24 7.49 15.03 -6.67
N PRO A 25 6.90 14.23 -7.58
CA PRO A 25 6.20 13.01 -7.22
C PRO A 25 7.16 11.96 -6.66
N HIS A 26 6.76 11.37 -5.54
CA HIS A 26 7.42 10.22 -4.94
C HIS A 26 6.55 8.97 -5.13
N ILE A 27 7.14 7.86 -5.56
CA ILE A 27 6.42 6.61 -5.79
C ILE A 27 6.75 5.63 -4.68
N HIS A 28 5.73 5.24 -3.91
CA HIS A 28 5.79 4.10 -3.01
C HIS A 28 5.25 2.88 -3.74
N MET A 29 6.05 1.82 -3.86
CA MET A 29 5.70 0.64 -4.64
C MET A 29 5.96 -0.64 -3.85
N LEU A 30 5.04 -1.59 -3.97
CA LEU A 30 5.13 -2.95 -3.47
C LEU A 30 5.09 -3.90 -4.65
N ILE A 31 5.97 -4.88 -4.62
CA ILE A 31 6.15 -5.83 -5.72
C ILE A 31 6.21 -7.23 -5.13
N TRP A 32 5.33 -8.11 -5.61
CA TRP A 32 5.38 -9.53 -5.32
C TRP A 32 5.92 -10.26 -6.53
N LEU A 33 6.95 -11.07 -6.33
CA LEU A 33 7.61 -11.82 -7.38
C LEU A 33 7.16 -13.29 -7.35
N GLU A 34 7.06 -13.91 -8.51
CA GLU A 34 6.89 -15.35 -8.60
C GLU A 34 8.15 -16.07 -8.11
N ASN A 35 7.96 -17.09 -7.25
CA ASN A 35 9.03 -17.92 -6.69
C ASN A 35 10.08 -17.15 -5.85
N ALA A 36 9.74 -15.96 -5.33
CA ALA A 36 10.57 -15.34 -4.31
C ALA A 36 10.54 -16.17 -3.02
N PRO A 37 11.67 -16.27 -2.30
CA PRO A 37 11.73 -16.99 -1.03
C PRO A 37 10.83 -16.31 0.02
N VAL A 38 10.18 -17.11 0.84
CA VAL A 38 9.30 -16.67 1.92
C VAL A 38 10.04 -16.78 3.25
N PHE A 39 10.29 -15.64 3.88
CA PHE A 39 10.96 -15.59 5.18
C PHE A 39 10.18 -16.39 6.24
N GLY A 40 10.90 -17.18 7.04
CA GLY A 40 10.33 -18.07 8.05
C GLY A 40 9.79 -19.42 7.52
N VAL A 41 9.72 -19.59 6.20
CA VAL A 41 9.35 -20.86 5.54
C VAL A 41 10.56 -21.45 4.81
N ASP A 42 11.17 -20.65 3.95
CA ASP A 42 12.39 -20.98 3.23
C ASP A 42 13.63 -20.71 4.09
N LYS A 43 14.80 -21.14 3.61
CA LYS A 43 16.04 -21.02 4.39
C LYS A 43 16.62 -19.63 4.27
N ASP A 44 17.27 -19.16 5.33
CA ASP A 44 17.95 -17.86 5.32
C ASP A 44 19.07 -17.78 4.25
N GLU A 45 19.61 -18.90 3.79
CA GLU A 45 20.61 -18.92 2.70
C GLU A 45 20.02 -18.61 1.31
N ASP A 46 18.69 -18.65 1.15
CA ASP A 46 18.02 -18.35 -0.12
C ASP A 46 18.04 -16.85 -0.46
N VAL A 47 18.65 -16.01 0.41
CA VAL A 47 18.93 -14.59 0.17
C VAL A 47 19.81 -14.31 -1.06
N ASN A 48 20.47 -15.32 -1.63
CA ASN A 48 21.14 -15.19 -2.93
C ASN A 48 20.18 -14.71 -4.05
N PHE A 49 18.88 -14.94 -3.89
CA PHE A 49 17.85 -14.37 -4.74
C PHE A 49 17.87 -12.83 -4.74
N ILE A 50 18.15 -12.21 -3.58
CA ILE A 50 18.18 -10.76 -3.42
C ILE A 50 19.31 -10.15 -4.25
N ASP A 51 20.48 -10.78 -4.29
CA ASP A 51 21.66 -10.29 -5.02
C ASP A 51 21.45 -10.22 -6.54
N GLN A 52 20.45 -10.93 -7.07
CA GLN A 52 20.08 -10.87 -8.49
C GLN A 52 19.27 -9.62 -8.84
N ILE A 53 18.65 -8.97 -7.84
CA ILE A 53 17.66 -7.91 -8.02
C ILE A 53 18.12 -6.60 -7.39
N ILE A 54 18.73 -6.68 -6.21
CA ILE A 54 19.09 -5.52 -5.39
C ILE A 54 20.60 -5.51 -5.21
N THR A 55 21.20 -4.34 -5.39
CA THR A 55 22.61 -4.12 -5.11
C THR A 55 22.85 -2.76 -4.47
N CYS A 56 24.02 -2.60 -3.88
CA CYS A 56 24.54 -1.29 -3.47
C CYS A 56 25.93 -1.04 -4.07
N ARG A 57 26.30 -1.82 -5.11
CA ARG A 57 27.65 -1.84 -5.67
C ARG A 57 27.96 -0.59 -6.48
N LYS A 58 29.19 -0.08 -6.41
CA LYS A 58 29.73 0.84 -7.44
C LYS A 58 30.26 0.01 -8.62
N PRO A 59 29.73 0.17 -9.84
CA PRO A 59 30.22 -0.61 -10.98
C PRO A 59 31.63 -0.16 -11.39
N ASP A 60 32.52 -1.12 -11.67
CA ASP A 60 33.92 -0.82 -12.05
C ASP A 60 34.08 -0.54 -13.55
N ASN A 61 33.23 -1.14 -14.39
CA ASN A 61 33.37 -1.16 -15.86
C ASN A 61 32.18 -0.50 -16.60
N ASP A 62 31.32 0.22 -15.90
CA ASP A 62 30.15 0.90 -16.47
C ASP A 62 30.14 2.35 -15.97
N THR A 63 30.67 3.26 -16.79
CA THR A 63 30.80 4.68 -16.43
C THR A 63 29.44 5.35 -16.30
N GLU A 64 28.47 5.01 -17.13
CA GLU A 64 27.13 5.60 -17.07
C GLU A 64 26.42 5.20 -15.78
N LEU A 65 26.41 3.89 -15.46
CA LEU A 65 25.82 3.42 -14.21
C LEU A 65 26.59 3.96 -12.99
N PHE A 66 27.91 4.08 -13.07
CA PHE A 66 28.71 4.67 -12.00
C PHE A 66 28.27 6.11 -11.69
N ASP A 67 28.07 6.93 -12.71
CA ASP A 67 27.59 8.30 -12.57
C ASP A 67 26.17 8.33 -12.01
N LEU A 68 25.29 7.41 -12.43
CA LEU A 68 23.95 7.30 -11.88
C LEU A 68 23.93 6.84 -10.41
N VAL A 69 24.87 6.01 -9.97
CA VAL A 69 25.00 5.57 -8.57
C VAL A 69 25.28 6.74 -7.63
N ASN A 70 25.83 7.85 -8.12
CA ASN A 70 25.93 9.07 -7.33
C ASN A 70 24.54 9.56 -6.83
N ARG A 71 23.47 9.33 -7.60
CA ARG A 71 22.07 9.62 -7.18
C ARG A 71 21.59 8.73 -6.04
N GLN A 72 22.26 7.60 -5.80
CA GLN A 72 22.00 6.68 -4.69
C GLN A 72 22.91 6.95 -3.48
N THR A 73 23.86 7.88 -3.57
CA THR A 73 24.81 8.12 -2.48
C THR A 73 24.18 8.98 -1.40
N HIS A 74 24.06 8.43 -0.19
CA HIS A 74 23.58 9.12 0.99
C HIS A 74 24.59 10.15 1.48
N ARG A 75 24.25 11.42 1.32
CA ARG A 75 24.98 12.56 1.88
C ARG A 75 24.25 13.04 3.13
N HIS A 76 24.98 13.18 4.24
CA HIS A 76 24.37 13.65 5.47
C HIS A 76 23.86 15.08 5.29
N SER A 77 22.55 15.25 5.47
CA SER A 77 21.86 16.52 5.60
C SER A 77 21.62 16.86 7.08
N HIS A 78 21.16 18.08 7.35
CA HIS A 78 20.75 18.51 8.70
C HIS A 78 19.66 17.59 9.30
N THR A 79 18.84 16.97 8.44
CA THR A 79 17.72 16.09 8.80
C THR A 79 18.13 14.66 9.16
N CYS A 80 19.38 14.28 8.87
CA CYS A 80 19.93 12.99 9.31
C CYS A 80 20.04 12.87 10.84
N ARG A 81 19.90 13.97 11.60
CA ARG A 81 20.05 14.03 13.07
C ARG A 81 18.71 14.36 13.74
N LYS A 82 18.24 13.51 14.66
CA LYS A 82 17.06 13.78 15.53
C LYS A 82 17.54 14.20 16.93
N ASN A 83 16.93 15.26 17.49
CA ASN A 83 17.09 15.69 18.90
C ASN A 83 18.55 15.81 19.39
N SER A 84 19.41 16.45 18.59
CA SER A 84 20.85 16.64 18.91
C SER A 84 21.67 15.34 19.03
N LYS A 85 21.13 14.17 18.69
CA LYS A 85 21.87 12.90 18.68
C LYS A 85 22.85 12.87 17.49
N LYS A 86 24.09 12.41 17.75
CA LYS A 86 25.17 12.29 16.74
C LYS A 86 25.00 11.11 15.77
N VAL A 87 23.95 10.30 15.90
CA VAL A 87 23.75 9.06 15.13
C VAL A 87 22.76 9.32 13.99
N SER A 88 23.10 8.87 12.78
CA SER A 88 22.22 8.96 11.62
C SER A 88 20.94 8.15 11.85
N ARG A 89 19.79 8.78 11.62
CA ARG A 89 18.47 8.13 11.68
C ARG A 89 18.31 6.98 10.68
N PHE A 90 18.94 7.09 9.52
CA PHE A 90 18.88 6.09 8.42
C PHE A 90 19.85 4.93 8.62
N ASN A 91 20.43 4.81 9.81
CA ASN A 91 21.45 3.85 10.14
C ASN A 91 22.75 3.91 9.31
N TYR A 92 22.91 4.91 8.44
CA TYR A 92 24.18 5.16 7.77
C TYR A 92 25.32 5.51 8.75
N PRO A 93 26.55 5.08 8.47
CA PRO A 93 26.96 4.20 7.37
C PRO A 93 26.45 2.77 7.55
N GLN A 94 26.07 2.12 6.44
CA GLN A 94 25.70 0.70 6.44
C GLN A 94 26.97 -0.15 6.61
N PRO A 95 26.95 -1.20 7.45
CA PRO A 95 28.13 -2.03 7.67
C PRO A 95 28.57 -2.73 6.38
N PRO A 96 29.88 -2.74 6.07
CA PRO A 96 30.43 -3.63 5.06
C PRO A 96 30.19 -5.10 5.42
N MET A 97 29.89 -5.92 4.41
CA MET A 97 29.51 -7.32 4.56
C MET A 97 30.12 -8.15 3.43
N ARG A 98 30.66 -9.33 3.78
CA ARG A 98 31.26 -10.26 2.81
C ARG A 98 30.23 -10.80 1.79
N SER A 99 29.03 -11.09 2.27
CA SER A 99 27.90 -11.60 1.48
C SER A 99 26.59 -11.07 2.03
N THR A 100 25.54 -11.13 1.23
CA THR A 100 24.18 -10.82 1.67
C THR A 100 23.72 -11.89 2.67
N GLN A 101 23.20 -11.46 3.82
CA GLN A 101 22.78 -12.35 4.91
C GLN A 101 21.61 -11.74 5.69
N ILE A 102 20.74 -12.59 6.23
CA ILE A 102 19.80 -12.21 7.29
C ILE A 102 20.52 -12.38 8.63
N LEU A 103 20.57 -11.30 9.41
CA LEU A 103 21.10 -11.34 10.76
C LEU A 103 19.94 -11.29 11.75
N HIS A 104 19.92 -12.26 12.66
CA HIS A 104 18.98 -12.32 13.78
C HIS A 104 19.54 -11.56 14.99
N PRO A 105 18.67 -11.00 15.86
CA PRO A 105 19.07 -10.50 17.17
C PRO A 105 19.90 -11.54 17.96
N LEU A 106 20.59 -11.07 19.00
CA LEU A 106 21.26 -11.99 19.92
C LEU A 106 20.22 -12.74 20.74
N ASP A 107 20.44 -14.03 20.96
CA ASP A 107 19.59 -14.83 21.83
C ASP A 107 19.65 -14.32 23.29
N ASP A 108 18.51 -14.36 23.99
CA ASP A 108 18.36 -13.90 25.38
C ASP A 108 19.22 -14.69 26.40
N ASN A 109 19.85 -15.78 25.95
CA ASN A 109 20.68 -16.65 26.79
C ASN A 109 22.05 -16.04 27.15
N ALA A 110 22.45 -14.94 26.51
CA ALA A 110 23.72 -14.27 26.80
C ALA A 110 23.61 -13.38 28.05
N SER A 111 24.65 -13.35 28.89
CA SER A 111 24.66 -12.46 30.05
C SER A 111 24.60 -10.99 29.63
N GLU A 112 23.92 -10.17 30.42
CA GLU A 112 23.75 -8.73 30.16
C GLU A 112 25.10 -8.00 29.98
N THR A 113 26.14 -8.45 30.69
CA THR A 113 27.51 -7.96 30.55
C THR A 113 28.09 -8.20 29.15
N VAL A 114 27.85 -9.38 28.55
CA VAL A 114 28.32 -9.72 27.21
C VAL A 114 27.55 -8.92 26.16
N ILE A 115 26.23 -8.78 26.32
CA ILE A 115 25.40 -7.97 25.43
C ILE A 115 25.87 -6.51 25.44
N ARG A 116 26.11 -5.94 26.63
CA ARG A 116 26.60 -4.57 26.78
C ARG A 116 27.97 -4.37 26.12
N ALA A 117 28.90 -5.31 26.29
CA ALA A 117 30.21 -5.26 25.65
C ALA A 117 30.10 -5.27 24.12
N ARG A 118 29.22 -6.10 23.55
CA ARG A 118 28.98 -6.17 22.09
C ARG A 118 28.34 -4.88 21.57
N LYS A 119 27.40 -4.27 22.31
CA LYS A 119 26.79 -2.98 21.97
C LYS A 119 27.83 -1.85 21.94
N GLU A 120 28.73 -1.80 22.91
CA GLU A 120 29.83 -0.82 22.91
C GLU A 120 30.83 -1.07 21.77
N LEU A 121 31.15 -2.34 21.47
CA LEU A 121 31.98 -2.68 20.31
C LEU A 121 31.35 -2.19 19.00
N TRP A 122 30.05 -2.43 18.81
CA TRP A 122 29.33 -1.96 17.62
C TRP A 122 29.34 -0.44 17.51
N LYS A 123 29.14 0.27 18.63
CA LYS A 123 29.21 1.74 18.67
C LYS A 123 30.60 2.24 18.25
N ASN A 124 31.67 1.59 18.69
CA ASN A 124 33.04 1.93 18.29
C ASN A 124 33.27 1.67 16.80
N ILE A 125 32.81 0.53 16.28
CA ILE A 125 32.86 0.20 14.84
C ILE A 125 32.09 1.25 14.04
N LYS A 126 30.86 1.58 14.42
CA LYS A 126 30.01 2.56 13.72
C LYS A 126 30.64 3.96 13.70
N ASN A 127 31.37 4.35 14.75
CA ASN A 127 32.12 5.60 14.77
C ASN A 127 33.27 5.57 13.75
N LYS A 128 34.09 4.51 13.75
CA LYS A 128 35.17 4.35 12.76
C LYS A 128 34.64 4.34 11.33
N LEU A 129 33.53 3.64 11.07
CA LEU A 129 32.88 3.64 9.74
C LEU A 129 32.38 5.04 9.34
N ASN A 130 31.93 5.85 10.29
CA ASN A 130 31.54 7.23 9.99
C ASN A 130 32.75 8.09 9.58
N ASP A 131 33.91 7.86 10.20
CA ASP A 131 35.16 8.58 9.91
C ASP A 131 35.67 8.32 8.48
N LEU A 132 35.35 7.16 7.89
CA LEU A 132 35.64 6.82 6.49
C LEU A 132 34.89 7.70 5.47
N LYS A 133 33.97 8.57 5.90
CA LYS A 133 33.18 9.47 5.03
C LYS A 133 32.54 8.74 3.85
N GLU A 134 33.03 8.93 2.62
CA GLU A 134 32.47 8.31 1.40
C GLU A 134 32.95 6.86 1.18
N GLY A 135 33.73 6.34 2.13
CA GLY A 135 34.31 5.01 2.11
C GLY A 135 35.75 5.02 1.57
N GLU A 136 36.45 3.92 1.80
CA GLU A 136 37.82 3.70 1.33
C GLU A 136 37.86 2.47 0.44
N ASP A 137 38.75 2.49 -0.56
CA ASP A 137 38.96 1.35 -1.46
C ASP A 137 39.84 0.29 -0.78
N VAL A 138 39.31 -0.27 0.31
CA VAL A 138 39.91 -1.33 1.10
C VAL A 138 39.02 -2.55 1.09
N THR A 139 39.62 -3.72 1.20
CA THR A 139 38.89 -4.99 1.31
C THR A 139 38.25 -5.14 2.69
N PHE A 140 37.19 -5.94 2.78
CA PHE A 140 36.57 -6.27 4.08
C PHE A 140 37.58 -6.89 5.07
N ASP A 141 38.50 -7.73 4.59
CA ASP A 141 39.55 -8.33 5.42
C ASP A 141 40.57 -7.31 5.95
N GLN A 142 40.87 -6.25 5.19
CA GLN A 142 41.70 -5.14 5.66
C GLN A 142 40.96 -4.31 6.72
N LEU A 143 39.69 -3.99 6.48
CA LEU A 143 38.84 -3.29 7.45
C LEU A 143 38.79 -4.04 8.79
N LEU A 144 38.58 -5.36 8.78
CA LEU A 144 38.56 -6.16 10.01
C LEU A 144 39.89 -6.10 10.78
N LYS A 145 41.03 -6.07 10.07
CA LYS A 145 42.35 -5.90 10.69
C LYS A 145 42.54 -4.52 11.33
N GLU A 146 42.07 -3.46 10.68
CA GLU A 146 42.12 -2.09 11.22
C GLU A 146 41.17 -1.87 12.40
N LEU A 147 40.07 -2.61 12.42
CA LEU A 147 39.13 -2.66 13.54
C LEU A 147 39.65 -3.49 14.71
N ASP A 148 40.66 -4.35 14.49
CA ASP A 148 41.18 -5.34 15.44
C ASP A 148 40.07 -6.29 15.94
N VAL A 149 39.25 -6.79 15.01
CA VAL A 149 38.15 -7.72 15.30
C VAL A 149 38.12 -8.88 14.31
N SER A 150 37.75 -10.06 14.79
CA SER A 150 37.37 -11.17 13.89
C SER A 150 36.02 -10.91 13.22
N GLU A 151 35.79 -11.53 12.06
CA GLU A 151 34.49 -11.48 11.38
C GLU A 151 33.35 -11.95 12.29
N TYR A 152 33.59 -13.00 13.09
CA TYR A 152 32.63 -13.48 14.08
C TYR A 152 32.26 -12.43 15.13
N GLN A 153 33.25 -11.72 15.70
CA GLN A 153 33.00 -10.65 16.65
C GLN A 153 32.29 -9.45 16.01
N TYR A 154 32.64 -9.12 14.76
CA TYR A 154 32.00 -8.06 13.99
C TYR A 154 30.51 -8.33 13.78
N ILE A 155 30.15 -9.54 13.33
CA ILE A 155 28.76 -9.96 13.13
C ILE A 155 27.98 -9.97 14.45
N LEU A 156 28.56 -10.49 15.54
CA LEU A 156 27.92 -10.45 16.85
C LEU A 156 27.71 -9.02 17.38
N ALA A 157 28.59 -8.10 17.05
CA ALA A 157 28.44 -6.70 17.39
C ALA A 157 27.23 -6.09 16.65
N ILE A 158 27.09 -6.33 15.35
CA ILE A 158 25.91 -5.90 14.56
C ILE A 158 24.63 -6.47 15.16
N ARG A 159 24.59 -7.80 15.36
CA ARG A 159 23.43 -8.53 15.92
C ARG A 159 22.99 -7.98 17.28
N SER A 160 23.93 -7.47 18.09
CA SER A 160 23.63 -6.88 19.40
C SER A 160 22.80 -5.58 19.34
N SER A 161 22.71 -4.96 18.16
CA SER A 161 21.93 -3.74 17.92
C SER A 161 20.58 -3.98 17.25
N LEU A 162 20.28 -5.22 16.87
CA LEU A 162 19.05 -5.59 16.19
C LEU A 162 17.96 -5.95 17.20
N ASN A 163 16.73 -5.53 16.89
CA ASN A 163 15.53 -5.91 17.64
C ASN A 163 14.69 -6.96 16.88
N CYS A 164 14.91 -7.11 15.57
CA CYS A 164 14.24 -8.06 14.69
C CYS A 164 15.20 -8.58 13.61
N PRO A 165 14.88 -9.70 12.95
CA PRO A 165 15.65 -10.18 11.81
C PRO A 165 15.78 -9.08 10.74
N THR A 166 17.00 -8.86 10.24
CA THR A 166 17.30 -7.76 9.30
C THR A 166 18.22 -8.24 8.19
N ILE A 167 17.93 -7.87 6.95
CA ILE A 167 18.80 -8.16 5.80
C ILE A 167 19.95 -7.15 5.74
N PHE A 168 21.17 -7.66 5.60
CA PHE A 168 22.34 -6.88 5.26
C PHE A 168 22.86 -7.35 3.90
N LEU A 169 22.93 -6.44 2.93
CA LEU A 169 23.48 -6.74 1.60
C LEU A 169 25.01 -6.86 1.65
N LYS A 170 25.55 -7.69 0.75
CA LYS A 170 26.98 -7.66 0.40
C LYS A 170 27.39 -6.22 0.07
N ARG A 171 28.39 -5.72 0.79
CA ARG A 171 28.78 -4.31 0.73
C ARG A 171 30.26 -4.15 0.99
N SER A 172 30.94 -3.46 0.09
CA SER A 172 32.35 -3.10 0.25
C SER A 172 32.50 -1.83 1.10
N PRO A 173 33.65 -1.60 1.73
CA PRO A 173 33.92 -0.38 2.51
C PRO A 173 33.74 0.93 1.74
N ASN A 174 33.97 0.96 0.42
CA ASN A 174 33.74 2.12 -0.46
C ASN A 174 32.24 2.35 -0.81
N GLU A 175 31.35 1.47 -0.37
CA GLU A 175 29.91 1.47 -0.67
C GLU A 175 29.06 1.77 0.56
N LEU A 176 29.66 2.08 1.71
CA LEU A 176 29.01 2.24 3.03
C LEU A 176 27.86 3.29 3.10
N ARG A 177 27.71 4.13 2.07
CA ARG A 177 26.68 5.17 1.95
C ARG A 177 25.75 5.02 0.74
N ILE A 178 25.86 3.95 -0.03
CA ILE A 178 25.02 3.76 -1.21
C ILE A 178 23.68 3.13 -0.81
N ASN A 179 22.57 3.77 -1.20
CA ASN A 179 21.23 3.20 -1.11
C ASN A 179 21.13 1.93 -1.97
N ASN A 180 20.21 1.06 -1.59
CA ASN A 180 19.95 -0.15 -2.34
C ASN A 180 19.17 0.18 -3.62
N TYR A 181 19.64 -0.32 -4.76
CA TYR A 181 19.05 -0.05 -6.07
C TYR A 181 19.05 -1.29 -6.96
N ASN A 182 18.26 -1.25 -8.03
CA ASN A 182 18.36 -2.21 -9.13
C ASN A 182 19.05 -1.52 -10.33
N PRO A 183 20.11 -2.10 -10.91
CA PRO A 183 20.87 -1.45 -11.99
C PRO A 183 20.03 -1.05 -13.20
N ALA A 184 19.18 -1.95 -13.68
CA ALA A 184 18.34 -1.69 -14.85
C ALA A 184 17.26 -0.65 -14.54
N CYS A 185 16.64 -0.70 -13.35
CA CYS A 185 15.72 0.34 -12.92
C CYS A 185 16.43 1.70 -12.80
N LEU A 186 17.66 1.75 -12.28
CA LEU A 186 18.39 3.01 -12.15
C LEU A 186 18.77 3.59 -13.51
N GLN A 187 19.18 2.77 -14.46
CA GLN A 187 19.45 3.20 -15.85
C GLN A 187 18.19 3.77 -16.52
N ALA A 188 17.04 3.13 -16.32
CA ALA A 188 15.77 3.55 -16.92
C ALA A 188 15.13 4.76 -16.22
N TRP A 189 15.15 4.77 -14.87
CA TRP A 189 14.46 5.78 -14.06
C TRP A 189 15.31 7.01 -13.77
N ARG A 190 16.64 6.84 -13.67
CA ARG A 190 17.63 7.90 -13.43
C ARG A 190 17.33 8.80 -12.22
N ALA A 191 16.64 8.26 -11.22
CA ALA A 191 16.37 8.94 -9.96
C ALA A 191 16.71 8.07 -8.75
N ASN A 192 16.75 8.69 -7.57
CA ASN A 192 16.98 8.00 -6.31
C ASN A 192 15.92 6.90 -6.10
N MET A 193 16.36 5.74 -5.61
CA MET A 193 15.49 4.63 -5.21
C MET A 193 16.05 3.98 -3.96
N ASP A 194 15.17 3.33 -3.20
CA ASP A 194 15.54 2.57 -2.02
C ASP A 194 14.76 1.25 -2.05
N ILE A 195 15.32 0.28 -2.79
CA ILE A 195 14.68 -1.03 -2.98
C ILE A 195 15.08 -1.94 -1.83
N GLN A 196 14.09 -2.51 -1.15
CA GLN A 196 14.31 -3.38 0.01
C GLN A 196 13.49 -4.66 -0.14
N PHE A 197 14.10 -5.78 0.25
CA PHE A 197 13.40 -7.04 0.37
C PHE A 197 12.73 -7.10 1.75
N VAL A 198 11.42 -7.35 1.77
CA VAL A 198 10.60 -7.29 2.97
C VAL A 198 10.59 -8.66 3.66
N LEU A 199 11.07 -8.71 4.91
CA LEU A 199 10.99 -9.93 5.73
C LEU A 199 9.68 -10.05 6.50
N ASP A 200 9.07 -8.91 6.87
CA ASP A 200 7.92 -8.85 7.75
C ASP A 200 6.77 -8.07 7.11
N VAL A 201 5.65 -8.76 6.89
CA VAL A 201 4.42 -8.19 6.32
C VAL A 201 3.82 -7.15 7.25
N TYR A 202 3.94 -7.32 8.57
CA TYR A 202 3.47 -6.35 9.56
C TYR A 202 4.24 -5.04 9.42
N ALA A 203 5.58 -5.10 9.44
CA ALA A 203 6.43 -3.93 9.23
C ALA A 203 6.11 -3.22 7.89
N CYS A 204 5.84 -3.98 6.83
CA CYS A 204 5.43 -3.43 5.54
C CYS A 204 4.05 -2.73 5.61
N ALA A 205 3.05 -3.34 6.24
CA ALA A 205 1.74 -2.73 6.42
C ALA A 205 1.82 -1.43 7.23
N MET A 206 2.56 -1.46 8.34
CA MET A 206 2.83 -0.29 9.18
C MET A 206 3.55 0.81 8.41
N TYR A 207 4.56 0.45 7.61
CA TYR A 207 5.25 1.38 6.71
C TYR A 207 4.22 2.06 5.81
N ILE A 208 3.44 1.32 5.02
CA ILE A 208 2.46 1.88 4.08
C ILE A 208 1.44 2.79 4.79
N VAL A 209 0.84 2.32 5.90
CA VAL A 209 -0.14 3.11 6.67
C VAL A 209 0.48 4.43 7.12
N SER A 210 1.74 4.40 7.58
CA SER A 210 2.45 5.61 7.97
C SER A 210 2.53 6.60 6.79
N TYR A 211 2.96 6.19 5.59
CA TYR A 211 3.01 7.06 4.40
C TYR A 211 1.64 7.56 3.96
N ILE A 212 0.62 6.69 3.94
CA ILE A 212 -0.74 7.08 3.54
C ILE A 212 -1.30 8.14 4.50
N SER A 213 -1.01 8.02 5.79
CA SER A 213 -1.48 8.95 6.81
C SER A 213 -0.76 10.30 6.80
N LYS A 214 0.47 10.39 6.27
CA LYS A 214 1.31 11.61 6.28
C LYS A 214 0.59 12.86 5.75
N ALA A 215 0.08 12.78 4.53
CA ALA A 215 -0.53 13.93 3.86
C ALA A 215 -1.81 14.42 4.58
N GLN A 216 -2.40 13.61 5.46
CA GLN A 216 -3.77 13.82 5.97
C GLN A 216 -3.85 14.20 7.45
N LYS A 217 -2.74 14.20 8.21
CA LYS A 217 -2.77 14.43 9.67
C LYS A 217 -3.34 15.81 10.05
N GLY A 218 -2.89 16.90 9.44
CA GLY A 218 -3.45 18.24 9.71
C GLY A 218 -4.83 18.50 9.07
N MET A 219 -5.08 17.90 7.91
CA MET A 219 -6.35 18.06 7.18
C MET A 219 -7.53 17.32 7.85
N SER A 220 -7.26 16.21 8.54
CA SER A 220 -8.31 15.40 9.16
C SER A 220 -9.04 16.16 10.27
N ASP A 221 -8.32 16.92 11.10
CA ASP A 221 -8.94 17.73 12.16
C ASP A 221 -9.72 18.91 11.58
N LEU A 222 -9.19 19.56 10.55
CA LEU A 222 -9.87 20.64 9.84
C LEU A 222 -11.17 20.14 9.18
N LEU A 223 -11.13 19.00 8.50
CA LEU A 223 -12.31 18.37 7.89
C LEU A 223 -13.31 17.87 8.93
N ARG A 224 -12.82 17.34 10.06
CA ARG A 224 -13.69 16.88 11.17
C ARG A 224 -14.43 18.06 11.80
N ASN A 225 -13.75 19.18 12.03
CA ASN A 225 -14.35 20.42 12.51
C ASN A 225 -15.32 21.01 11.48
N ALA A 226 -14.94 21.02 10.19
CA ALA A 226 -15.81 21.44 9.10
C ALA A 226 -17.09 20.59 9.01
N CYS A 227 -16.98 19.28 9.15
CA CYS A 227 -18.13 18.36 9.18
C CYS A 227 -19.01 18.58 10.42
N ALA A 228 -18.41 18.81 11.59
CA ALA A 228 -19.15 19.07 12.82
C ALA A 228 -19.95 20.38 12.71
N GLU A 229 -19.28 21.47 12.29
CA GLU A 229 -19.91 22.77 12.08
C GLU A 229 -21.01 22.72 11.00
N ALA A 230 -20.79 21.97 9.91
CA ALA A 230 -21.79 21.80 8.86
C ALA A 230 -23.03 21.01 9.35
N LYS A 231 -22.86 20.06 10.28
CA LYS A 231 -23.95 19.29 10.89
C LYS A 231 -24.72 20.05 11.96
N GLU A 232 -24.07 20.99 12.65
CA GLU A 232 -24.73 21.87 13.64
C GLU A 232 -25.62 22.93 12.97
N GLY A 233 -25.37 23.25 11.70
CA GLY A 233 -26.23 24.10 10.90
C GLY A 233 -27.50 23.39 10.43
N ASN A 234 -28.66 24.05 10.54
CA ASN A 234 -29.92 23.63 9.88
C ASN A 234 -29.87 23.89 8.36
N SER A 235 -28.78 23.54 7.69
CA SER A 235 -28.55 23.77 6.27
C SER A 235 -28.81 22.50 5.46
N THR A 236 -29.14 22.66 4.18
CA THR A 236 -29.36 21.52 3.27
C THR A 236 -28.05 20.76 3.04
N ILE A 237 -28.13 19.45 2.71
CA ILE A 237 -26.95 18.61 2.41
C ILE A 237 -26.05 19.26 1.35
N LYS A 238 -26.64 19.87 0.31
CA LYS A 238 -25.89 20.60 -0.73
C LYS A 238 -25.06 21.75 -0.16
N GLN A 239 -25.61 22.50 0.79
CA GLN A 239 -24.90 23.60 1.43
C GLN A 239 -23.80 23.09 2.37
N GLN A 240 -24.07 22.00 3.12
CA GLN A 240 -23.07 21.37 3.99
C GLN A 240 -21.84 20.91 3.19
N VAL A 241 -22.05 20.24 2.05
CA VAL A 241 -20.96 19.81 1.16
C VAL A 241 -20.18 21.00 0.62
N ARG A 242 -20.87 22.10 0.26
CA ARG A 242 -20.23 23.33 -0.22
C ARG A 242 -19.38 24.00 0.85
N ASP A 243 -19.86 24.06 2.09
CA ASP A 243 -19.15 24.69 3.20
C ASP A 243 -17.88 23.89 3.57
N ILE A 244 -17.97 22.55 3.55
CA ILE A 244 -16.82 21.66 3.71
C ILE A 244 -15.82 21.86 2.56
N GLY A 245 -16.30 21.86 1.31
CA GLY A 245 -15.47 22.04 0.13
C GLY A 245 -14.75 23.40 0.11
N ASN A 246 -15.43 24.48 0.48
CA ASN A 246 -14.83 25.82 0.58
C ASN A 246 -13.74 25.87 1.65
N LYS A 247 -13.96 25.27 2.82
CA LYS A 247 -12.92 25.21 3.86
C LYS A 247 -11.70 24.42 3.38
N PHE A 248 -11.92 23.32 2.67
CA PHE A 248 -10.86 22.52 2.07
C PHE A 248 -10.06 23.32 1.02
N LEU A 249 -10.73 23.90 0.03
CA LEU A 249 -10.06 24.66 -1.05
C LEU A 249 -9.23 25.86 -0.55
N ASN A 250 -9.64 26.49 0.55
CA ASN A 250 -8.92 27.64 1.12
C ASN A 250 -7.81 27.25 2.11
N SER A 251 -7.71 25.96 2.48
CA SER A 251 -6.72 25.48 3.46
C SER A 251 -5.68 24.53 2.87
N VAL A 252 -5.95 23.95 1.69
CA VAL A 252 -5.05 22.99 1.06
C VAL A 252 -4.14 23.70 0.06
N GLU A 253 -2.83 23.61 0.32
CA GLU A 253 -1.79 23.97 -0.63
C GLU A 253 -1.38 22.72 -1.41
N ILE A 254 -1.35 22.81 -2.74
CA ILE A 254 -0.88 21.75 -3.63
C ILE A 254 0.26 22.26 -4.50
N SER A 255 1.21 21.38 -4.82
CA SER A 255 2.31 21.73 -5.72
C SER A 255 1.83 21.87 -7.17
N ALA A 256 2.59 22.58 -8.01
CA ALA A 256 2.27 22.69 -9.44
C ALA A 256 2.21 21.33 -10.14
N GLN A 257 3.09 20.39 -9.77
CA GLN A 257 3.10 19.05 -10.38
C GLN A 257 1.92 18.21 -9.90
N GLU A 258 1.54 18.32 -8.63
CA GLU A 258 0.32 17.69 -8.08
C GLU A 258 -0.93 18.23 -8.78
N ALA A 259 -1.02 19.55 -8.96
CA ALA A 259 -2.11 20.18 -9.70
C ALA A 259 -2.21 19.67 -11.14
N VAL A 260 -1.08 19.53 -11.84
CA VAL A 260 -1.05 18.93 -13.19
C VAL A 260 -1.54 17.48 -13.15
N TYR A 261 -1.12 16.70 -12.17
CA TYR A 261 -1.56 15.30 -12.02
C TYR A 261 -3.08 15.20 -11.80
N LEU A 262 -3.64 16.09 -10.96
CA LEU A 262 -5.08 16.17 -10.70
C LEU A 262 -5.86 16.64 -11.95
N ILE A 263 -5.39 17.70 -12.63
CA ILE A 263 -6.05 18.25 -13.82
C ILE A 263 -6.05 17.23 -14.98
N LEU A 264 -4.95 16.50 -15.15
CA LEU A 264 -4.82 15.46 -16.16
C LEU A 264 -5.48 14.13 -15.74
N GLN A 265 -6.08 14.07 -14.55
CA GLN A 265 -6.67 12.86 -13.97
C GLN A 265 -5.70 11.66 -13.98
N LEU A 266 -4.42 11.93 -13.74
CA LEU A 266 -3.43 10.88 -13.67
C LEU A 266 -3.64 10.04 -12.40
N PRO A 267 -3.45 8.70 -12.50
CA PRO A 267 -3.82 7.79 -11.44
C PRO A 267 -2.85 7.86 -10.26
N MET A 268 -3.29 8.44 -9.14
CA MET A 268 -2.53 8.57 -7.88
C MET A 268 -2.22 7.24 -7.20
N ARG A 269 -2.92 6.17 -7.56
CA ARG A 269 -2.64 4.79 -7.13
C ARG A 269 -3.01 3.81 -8.24
N LYS A 270 -2.32 2.67 -8.29
CA LYS A 270 -2.79 1.49 -9.02
C LYS A 270 -2.33 0.21 -8.33
N SER A 271 -3.03 -0.87 -8.63
CA SER A 271 -2.69 -2.22 -8.20
C SER A 271 -2.94 -3.23 -9.32
N SER A 272 -2.25 -4.37 -9.25
CA SER A 272 -2.53 -5.54 -10.10
C SER A 272 -3.91 -6.16 -9.84
N ARG A 273 -4.43 -5.99 -8.61
CA ARG A 273 -5.73 -6.51 -8.19
C ARG A 273 -6.71 -5.39 -7.95
N ASN A 274 -7.89 -5.51 -8.52
CA ASN A 274 -9.02 -4.63 -8.20
C ASN A 274 -9.57 -4.98 -6.83
N VAL A 275 -10.06 -3.99 -6.12
CA VAL A 275 -10.78 -4.17 -4.86
C VAL A 275 -12.28 -4.14 -5.16
N VAL A 276 -13.07 -4.94 -4.46
CA VAL A 276 -14.54 -4.90 -4.52
C VAL A 276 -15.10 -4.82 -3.11
N PHE A 277 -15.94 -3.83 -2.87
CA PHE A 277 -16.70 -3.73 -1.63
C PHE A 277 -18.02 -4.50 -1.73
N ILE A 278 -18.30 -5.32 -0.73
CA ILE A 278 -19.55 -6.06 -0.57
C ILE A 278 -20.29 -5.44 0.61
N ASN A 279 -21.43 -4.79 0.34
CA ASN A 279 -22.25 -4.24 1.40
C ASN A 279 -23.02 -5.37 2.13
N THR A 280 -22.43 -5.86 3.22
CA THR A 280 -22.96 -6.95 4.05
C THR A 280 -23.97 -6.46 5.10
N SER A 281 -24.33 -5.17 5.11
CA SER A 281 -25.32 -4.60 6.03
C SER A 281 -26.69 -5.30 5.88
N PRO A 282 -27.53 -5.36 6.93
CA PRO A 282 -28.91 -5.80 6.81
C PRO A 282 -29.67 -5.06 5.69
N PRO A 283 -30.65 -5.67 5.02
CA PRO A 283 -31.37 -5.03 3.91
C PRO A 283 -31.97 -3.66 4.27
N SER A 284 -32.43 -3.47 5.52
CA SER A 284 -32.95 -2.20 6.03
C SER A 284 -31.92 -1.07 6.09
N ASP A 285 -30.64 -1.42 6.20
CA ASP A 285 -29.54 -0.49 6.45
C ASP A 285 -28.75 -0.20 5.15
N ARG A 286 -29.05 -0.89 4.04
CA ARG A 286 -28.32 -0.73 2.78
C ARG A 286 -28.79 0.51 2.03
N VAL A 287 -27.82 1.32 1.63
CA VAL A 287 -28.03 2.36 0.64
C VAL A 287 -28.05 1.73 -0.74
N GLU A 288 -29.13 1.93 -1.49
CA GLU A 288 -29.28 1.50 -2.87
C GLU A 288 -29.22 2.70 -3.81
N LEU A 289 -28.56 2.53 -4.94
CA LEU A 289 -28.52 3.56 -5.98
C LEU A 289 -29.81 3.48 -6.80
N LEU A 290 -30.42 4.63 -7.08
CA LEU A 290 -31.52 4.70 -8.02
C LEU A 290 -31.03 4.41 -9.44
N LYS A 291 -31.91 3.89 -10.28
CA LYS A 291 -31.71 3.87 -11.73
C LYS A 291 -31.63 5.32 -12.24
N PRO A 292 -30.98 5.57 -13.39
CA PRO A 292 -30.98 6.89 -14.01
C PRO A 292 -32.41 7.41 -14.19
N LEU A 293 -32.62 8.71 -14.00
CA LEU A 293 -33.94 9.35 -14.18
C LEU A 293 -34.55 9.02 -15.55
N SER A 294 -33.73 8.99 -16.60
CA SER A 294 -34.16 8.62 -17.95
C SER A 294 -34.71 7.19 -18.08
N GLU A 295 -34.30 6.27 -17.20
CA GLU A 295 -34.87 4.92 -17.14
C GLU A 295 -36.13 4.92 -16.27
N ILE A 296 -36.09 5.56 -15.11
CA ILE A 296 -37.23 5.66 -14.19
C ILE A 296 -38.45 6.28 -14.89
N GLU A 297 -38.24 7.35 -15.69
CA GLU A 297 -39.29 8.00 -16.48
C GLU A 297 -39.92 7.09 -17.54
N LYS A 298 -39.20 6.05 -17.98
CA LYS A 298 -39.70 5.05 -18.94
C LYS A 298 -40.34 3.83 -18.24
N MET A 299 -40.20 3.72 -16.92
CA MET A 299 -40.79 2.65 -16.13
C MET A 299 -42.28 2.94 -15.91
N SER A 300 -43.07 1.89 -15.65
CA SER A 300 -44.46 2.07 -15.27
C SER A 300 -44.56 2.73 -13.90
N ASP A 301 -45.54 3.60 -13.70
CA ASP A 301 -45.79 4.29 -12.43
C ASP A 301 -45.93 3.34 -11.22
N GLU A 302 -46.37 2.10 -11.45
CA GLU A 302 -46.53 1.05 -10.43
C GLU A 302 -45.24 0.23 -10.17
N SER A 303 -44.13 0.55 -10.82
CA SER A 303 -42.90 -0.23 -10.71
C SER A 303 -42.10 0.15 -9.46
N GLU A 304 -42.02 -0.76 -8.50
CA GLU A 304 -41.19 -0.60 -7.29
C GLU A 304 -39.68 -0.86 -7.53
N GLU A 305 -39.30 -1.39 -8.70
CA GLU A 305 -37.91 -1.78 -9.00
C GLU A 305 -37.03 -0.58 -9.46
N ILE A 306 -37.11 0.54 -8.76
CA ILE A 306 -36.42 1.80 -9.13
C ILE A 306 -34.91 1.79 -8.82
N HIS A 307 -34.39 0.72 -8.20
CA HIS A 307 -32.98 0.63 -7.81
C HIS A 307 -32.11 -0.09 -8.85
N SER A 308 -30.88 0.39 -8.98
CA SER A 308 -29.83 -0.18 -9.81
C SER A 308 -29.39 -1.54 -9.24
N GLY A 309 -29.32 -2.56 -10.10
CA GLY A 309 -28.97 -3.92 -9.69
C GLY A 309 -27.48 -4.08 -9.36
N GLY A 310 -27.15 -4.16 -8.07
CA GLY A 310 -25.78 -4.37 -7.59
C GLY A 310 -25.32 -5.83 -7.54
N LEU A 311 -24.11 -6.05 -7.01
CA LEU A 311 -23.45 -7.36 -6.85
C LEU A 311 -24.35 -8.40 -6.16
N LEU A 312 -25.07 -8.01 -5.10
CA LEU A 312 -25.95 -8.93 -4.35
C LEU A 312 -27.10 -9.44 -5.21
N LYS A 313 -27.76 -8.56 -5.96
CA LYS A 313 -28.83 -8.95 -6.88
C LYS A 313 -28.31 -9.90 -7.96
N GLN A 314 -27.13 -9.62 -8.51
CA GLN A 314 -26.48 -10.49 -9.49
C GLN A 314 -26.15 -11.87 -8.91
N TYR A 315 -25.68 -11.92 -7.67
CA TYR A 315 -25.43 -13.17 -6.96
C TYR A 315 -26.73 -13.97 -6.75
N VAL A 316 -27.81 -13.32 -6.31
CA VAL A 316 -29.13 -13.96 -6.13
C VAL A 316 -29.70 -14.48 -7.46
N GLU A 317 -29.47 -13.78 -8.57
CA GLU A 317 -29.91 -14.16 -9.92
C GLU A 317 -28.95 -15.10 -10.66
N ARG A 318 -27.81 -15.51 -10.05
CA ARG A 318 -26.78 -16.31 -10.76
C ARG A 318 -27.34 -17.62 -11.33
N PRO A 319 -26.83 -18.17 -12.44
CA PRO A 319 -27.33 -19.43 -13.01
C PRO A 319 -27.17 -20.62 -12.06
N ASP A 320 -27.98 -21.67 -12.23
CA ASP A 320 -27.92 -22.90 -11.40
C ASP A 320 -26.58 -23.64 -11.49
N SER A 321 -25.83 -23.47 -12.59
CA SER A 321 -24.47 -23.99 -12.70
C SER A 321 -23.52 -23.43 -11.64
N LEU A 322 -23.82 -22.23 -11.12
CA LEU A 322 -23.05 -21.54 -10.08
C LEU A 322 -23.77 -21.57 -8.72
N LYS A 323 -24.71 -22.49 -8.49
CA LYS A 323 -25.44 -22.56 -7.21
C LYS A 323 -24.53 -22.78 -5.99
N HIS A 324 -23.40 -23.46 -6.20
CA HIS A 324 -22.47 -23.90 -5.16
C HIS A 324 -21.41 -22.85 -4.79
N ILE A 325 -21.30 -21.76 -5.55
CA ILE A 325 -20.32 -20.72 -5.24
C ILE A 325 -20.86 -19.82 -4.12
N THR A 326 -19.95 -19.32 -3.30
CA THR A 326 -20.25 -18.37 -2.24
C THR A 326 -20.36 -16.94 -2.80
N LEU A 327 -20.85 -16.01 -1.99
CA LEU A 327 -20.87 -14.60 -2.38
C LEU A 327 -19.45 -14.06 -2.57
N ALA A 328 -18.51 -14.49 -1.72
CA ALA A 328 -17.10 -14.15 -1.84
C ALA A 328 -16.53 -14.61 -3.19
N ASP A 329 -16.79 -15.86 -3.60
CA ASP A 329 -16.33 -16.37 -4.90
C ASP A 329 -16.90 -15.56 -6.06
N CYS A 330 -18.21 -15.27 -5.99
CA CYS A 330 -18.91 -14.48 -6.99
C CYS A 330 -18.26 -13.10 -7.14
N ALA A 331 -17.99 -12.43 -6.02
CA ALA A 331 -17.36 -11.12 -5.99
C ALA A 331 -15.90 -11.18 -6.48
N ALA A 332 -15.11 -12.14 -6.03
CA ALA A 332 -13.71 -12.24 -6.38
C ALA A 332 -13.48 -12.61 -7.85
N TRP A 333 -14.21 -13.62 -8.35
CA TRP A 333 -13.85 -14.30 -9.59
C TRP A 333 -14.76 -14.01 -10.78
N TYR A 334 -15.89 -13.36 -10.60
CA TYR A 334 -16.87 -13.26 -11.69
C TYR A 334 -17.24 -11.80 -12.03
N ASP A 335 -17.26 -11.54 -13.33
CA ASP A 335 -17.79 -10.31 -13.91
C ASP A 335 -19.14 -10.58 -14.56
N SER A 336 -20.04 -9.60 -14.41
CA SER A 336 -21.30 -9.56 -15.15
C SER A 336 -21.04 -9.02 -16.56
N SER A 337 -20.93 -9.90 -17.55
CA SER A 337 -20.82 -9.45 -18.95
C SER A 337 -22.19 -8.97 -19.44
N GLY A 338 -22.24 -7.73 -19.93
CA GLY A 338 -23.47 -7.09 -20.44
C GLY A 338 -23.78 -5.71 -19.86
N LEU A 339 -23.00 -5.23 -18.89
CA LEU A 339 -23.04 -3.83 -18.49
C LEU A 339 -22.33 -3.01 -19.57
N ASN A 340 -23.09 -2.43 -20.48
CA ASN A 340 -22.58 -1.30 -21.26
C ASN A 340 -22.15 -0.26 -20.23
N LYS A 341 -20.83 -0.01 -20.12
CA LYS A 341 -20.34 1.18 -19.41
C LYS A 341 -21.13 2.35 -19.97
N TYR A 342 -21.81 3.09 -19.10
CA TYR A 342 -22.59 4.23 -19.52
C TYR A 342 -21.61 5.22 -20.16
N LYS A 343 -21.55 5.27 -21.50
CA LYS A 343 -20.88 6.38 -22.18
C LYS A 343 -21.75 7.59 -21.94
N LYS A 344 -21.41 8.41 -20.93
CA LYS A 344 -22.02 9.72 -20.73
C LYS A 344 -21.99 10.44 -22.08
N SER A 345 -23.17 10.80 -22.60
CA SER A 345 -23.21 11.65 -23.79
C SER A 345 -22.78 13.05 -23.38
N VAL A 346 -21.67 13.52 -23.94
CA VAL A 346 -21.16 14.86 -23.75
C VAL A 346 -22.16 15.92 -24.26
N LYS A 347 -22.24 17.03 -23.51
CA LYS A 347 -22.86 18.36 -23.76
C LYS A 347 -24.29 18.60 -23.29
N LYS A 348 -24.42 19.10 -22.06
CA LYS A 348 -25.03 20.42 -21.79
C LYS A 348 -24.19 21.14 -20.72
N SER A 349 -23.85 22.39 -20.95
CA SER A 349 -23.29 23.28 -19.92
C SER A 349 -24.33 23.52 -18.82
N ASP A 350 -23.91 23.50 -17.56
CA ASP A 350 -24.74 23.94 -16.44
C ASP A 350 -24.95 25.48 -16.50
N ILE A 351 -25.92 25.99 -15.74
CA ILE A 351 -26.35 27.40 -15.72
C ILE A 351 -25.20 28.35 -15.32
N ASP A 352 -24.16 27.84 -14.69
CA ASP A 352 -22.97 28.59 -14.25
C ASP A 352 -21.74 28.46 -15.17
N ASN A 353 -21.89 27.87 -16.37
CA ASN A 353 -20.81 27.65 -17.34
C ASN A 353 -19.63 26.81 -16.83
N LEU A 354 -19.80 26.01 -15.77
CA LEU A 354 -18.78 25.04 -15.37
C LEU A 354 -18.83 23.78 -16.26
N PRO A 355 -17.67 23.17 -16.58
CA PRO A 355 -17.63 21.89 -17.28
C PRO A 355 -18.22 20.79 -16.40
N LEU A 356 -19.13 19.99 -16.97
CA LEU A 356 -19.58 18.76 -16.33
C LEU A 356 -18.40 17.80 -16.15
N GLU A 357 -18.32 17.17 -15.00
CA GLU A 357 -17.35 16.11 -14.68
C GLU A 357 -17.50 14.95 -15.67
N ASP A 358 -16.59 14.93 -16.65
CA ASP A 358 -16.29 13.77 -17.47
C ASP A 358 -15.25 12.93 -16.70
N GLU A 359 -15.69 11.76 -16.23
CA GLU A 359 -14.81 10.70 -15.74
C GLU A 359 -14.93 9.52 -16.71
N ASP A 360 -13.84 9.18 -17.38
CA ASP A 360 -13.62 7.85 -17.94
C ASP A 360 -12.61 7.11 -17.04
N GLU A 361 -13.07 5.98 -16.51
CA GLU A 361 -12.32 4.83 -16.01
C GLU A 361 -11.15 5.09 -15.06
N ASN A 362 -11.43 5.31 -13.76
CA ASN A 362 -10.71 4.70 -12.62
C ASN A 362 -11.28 5.11 -11.23
N ASN A 363 -12.60 5.26 -11.10
CA ASN A 363 -13.19 5.23 -9.77
C ASN A 363 -13.38 3.75 -9.36
N ASP A 364 -12.80 3.38 -8.22
CA ASP A 364 -12.90 2.03 -7.61
C ASP A 364 -14.35 1.66 -7.20
N ASP A 365 -15.33 2.54 -7.45
CA ASP A 365 -16.76 2.35 -7.25
C ASP A 365 -17.53 2.17 -8.58
N ASP A 366 -16.94 1.45 -9.55
CA ASP A 366 -17.58 1.15 -10.85
C ASP A 366 -18.76 0.17 -10.67
N LEU A 367 -19.95 0.72 -10.40
CA LEU A 367 -21.22 0.00 -10.42
C LEU A 367 -21.90 0.23 -11.78
N GLY A 368 -21.70 -0.70 -12.71
CA GLY A 368 -22.34 -0.63 -14.02
C GLY A 368 -23.87 -0.65 -13.94
N VAL A 369 -24.50 0.22 -14.75
CA VAL A 369 -25.95 0.41 -14.88
C VAL A 369 -26.45 -0.25 -16.18
N GLN A 370 -27.71 -0.75 -16.20
CA GLN A 370 -28.30 -1.49 -17.32
C GLN A 370 -29.11 -0.60 -18.29
N ASN A 371 -28.74 -0.54 -19.57
CA ASN A 371 -29.68 -0.14 -20.63
C ASN A 371 -30.56 -1.32 -21.03
N THR A 372 -31.88 -1.22 -20.88
CA THR A 372 -32.84 -2.19 -21.45
C THR A 372 -33.60 -1.56 -22.62
N GLU A 373 -33.01 -1.62 -23.82
CA GLU A 373 -33.77 -1.47 -25.06
C GLU A 373 -33.88 -2.84 -25.76
N SER A 374 -35.04 -3.45 -25.56
CA SER A 374 -35.71 -4.46 -26.40
C SER A 374 -35.02 -5.82 -26.68
N CYS A 375 -35.76 -6.86 -26.25
CA CYS A 375 -36.00 -8.13 -26.93
C CYS A 375 -34.99 -9.30 -26.83
N VAL A 376 -35.52 -10.42 -26.30
CA VAL A 376 -35.21 -11.84 -26.58
C VAL A 376 -33.85 -12.39 -26.09
N SER A 377 -33.93 -13.11 -24.96
CA SER A 377 -33.08 -14.28 -24.62
C SER A 377 -31.55 -14.18 -24.78
N SER A 378 -30.94 -13.03 -24.52
CA SER A 378 -29.49 -12.94 -24.36
C SER A 378 -29.13 -13.41 -22.95
N LYS A 379 -28.74 -14.69 -22.79
CA LYS A 379 -28.25 -15.23 -21.51
C LYS A 379 -27.20 -14.26 -20.93
N LYS A 380 -27.49 -13.62 -19.79
CA LYS A 380 -26.48 -12.90 -18.99
C LYS A 380 -25.31 -13.86 -18.78
N SER A 381 -24.21 -13.63 -19.47
CA SER A 381 -23.03 -14.49 -19.37
C SER A 381 -22.24 -14.00 -18.16
N ILE A 382 -22.01 -14.88 -17.19
CA ILE A 382 -21.11 -14.59 -16.08
C ILE A 382 -19.73 -15.07 -16.52
N LYS A 383 -18.77 -14.15 -16.63
CA LYS A 383 -17.41 -14.47 -17.10
C LYS A 383 -16.48 -14.60 -15.90
N LYS A 384 -15.75 -15.72 -15.83
CA LYS A 384 -14.70 -15.91 -14.82
C LYS A 384 -13.47 -15.07 -15.18
N ARG A 385 -12.94 -14.34 -14.20
CA ARG A 385 -11.72 -13.53 -14.28
C ARG A 385 -10.48 -14.43 -14.27
N SER A 386 -9.39 -13.92 -14.85
CA SER A 386 -8.06 -14.55 -14.73
C SER A 386 -7.45 -14.33 -13.34
N GLN A 387 -7.82 -13.25 -12.66
CA GLN A 387 -7.29 -12.85 -11.36
C GLN A 387 -8.42 -12.40 -10.43
N ALA A 388 -8.39 -12.91 -9.20
CA ALA A 388 -9.35 -12.59 -8.16
C ALA A 388 -9.24 -11.13 -7.69
N ARG A 389 -10.38 -10.50 -7.47
CA ARG A 389 -10.48 -9.21 -6.76
C ARG A 389 -10.22 -9.40 -5.27
N ILE A 390 -9.68 -8.36 -4.64
CA ILE A 390 -9.60 -8.28 -3.18
C ILE A 390 -10.98 -7.88 -2.65
N ILE A 391 -11.50 -8.66 -1.70
CA ILE A 391 -12.81 -8.41 -1.12
C ILE A 391 -12.66 -7.49 0.09
N ARG A 392 -13.49 -6.45 0.14
CA ARG A 392 -13.76 -5.69 1.36
C ARG A 392 -15.24 -5.85 1.71
N SER A 393 -15.54 -5.90 3.00
CA SER A 393 -16.91 -5.86 3.50
C SER A 393 -16.97 -4.97 4.74
N VAL A 394 -18.13 -4.91 5.39
CA VAL A 394 -18.30 -4.08 6.59
C VAL A 394 -17.42 -4.59 7.74
N TRP A 395 -17.27 -5.91 7.85
CA TRP A 395 -16.47 -6.59 8.87
C TRP A 395 -16.90 -6.22 10.30
N PHE A 396 -18.15 -6.53 10.63
CA PHE A 396 -18.75 -6.20 11.92
C PHE A 396 -17.92 -6.78 13.07
N ASN A 397 -17.65 -5.93 14.07
CA ASN A 397 -16.91 -6.33 15.26
C ASN A 397 -17.72 -7.33 16.10
N LYS A 398 -17.09 -8.46 16.44
CA LYS A 398 -17.71 -9.59 17.13
C LYS A 398 -18.24 -9.25 18.53
N GLU A 399 -17.54 -8.38 19.25
CA GLU A 399 -17.90 -8.02 20.64
C GLU A 399 -19.05 -7.02 20.70
N SER A 400 -19.00 -6.00 19.85
CA SER A 400 -20.02 -4.94 19.81
C SER A 400 -21.29 -5.36 19.06
N GLN A 401 -21.18 -6.18 18.01
CA GLN A 401 -22.29 -6.55 17.13
C GLN A 401 -22.25 -8.03 16.72
N PRO A 402 -22.32 -8.98 17.69
CA PRO A 402 -22.14 -10.41 17.44
C PRO A 402 -23.12 -10.98 16.41
N GLY A 403 -24.40 -10.59 16.47
CA GLY A 403 -25.40 -11.06 15.52
C GLY A 403 -25.13 -10.63 14.07
N LYS A 404 -24.66 -9.38 13.87
CA LYS A 404 -24.29 -8.86 12.54
C LYS A 404 -22.99 -9.50 12.04
N HIS A 405 -22.04 -9.74 12.93
CA HIS A 405 -20.78 -10.45 12.65
C HIS A 405 -21.02 -11.87 12.11
N TYR A 406 -21.73 -12.72 12.85
CA TYR A 406 -21.97 -14.10 12.39
C TYR A 406 -22.84 -14.15 11.12
N ARG A 407 -23.82 -13.26 11.00
CA ARG A 407 -24.62 -13.13 9.77
C ARG A 407 -23.74 -12.79 8.57
N GLU A 408 -22.81 -11.85 8.71
CA GLU A 408 -21.88 -11.46 7.65
C GLU A 408 -20.99 -12.63 7.21
N LEU A 409 -20.42 -13.39 8.15
CA LEU A 409 -19.58 -14.54 7.81
C LEU A 409 -20.35 -15.61 7.03
N ILE A 410 -21.58 -15.93 7.44
CA ILE A 410 -22.44 -16.86 6.70
C ILE A 410 -22.76 -16.30 5.31
N MET A 411 -23.08 -15.00 5.23
CA MET A 411 -23.41 -14.32 3.97
C MET A 411 -22.26 -14.33 2.97
N LEU A 412 -21.01 -14.18 3.42
CA LEU A 412 -19.84 -14.15 2.55
C LEU A 412 -19.40 -15.55 2.12
N PHE A 413 -19.33 -16.47 3.09
CA PHE A 413 -18.57 -17.71 2.97
C PHE A 413 -19.45 -18.96 2.87
N THR A 414 -20.77 -18.82 2.74
CA THR A 414 -21.64 -19.94 2.42
C THR A 414 -22.51 -19.66 1.18
N PRO A 415 -22.92 -20.69 0.41
CA PRO A 415 -23.83 -20.50 -0.71
C PRO A 415 -25.26 -20.21 -0.23
N TRP A 416 -25.90 -19.18 -0.80
CA TRP A 416 -27.29 -18.81 -0.51
C TRP A 416 -27.99 -18.15 -1.71
N ARG A 417 -29.33 -18.06 -1.66
CA ARG A 417 -30.20 -17.42 -2.67
C ARG A 417 -31.15 -16.42 -2.06
N ASN A 418 -31.79 -16.77 -0.96
CA ASN A 418 -32.67 -15.90 -0.21
C ASN A 418 -31.99 -15.49 1.08
N GLU A 419 -31.61 -14.22 1.16
CA GLU A 419 -30.86 -13.70 2.29
C GLU A 419 -31.62 -13.81 3.64
N GLN A 420 -32.95 -13.67 3.63
CA GLN A 420 -33.75 -13.68 4.85
C GLN A 420 -33.95 -15.10 5.39
N VAL A 421 -34.05 -16.08 4.48
CA VAL A 421 -34.36 -17.47 4.84
C VAL A 421 -33.08 -18.30 4.96
N ASP A 422 -32.19 -18.24 3.97
CA ASP A 422 -31.05 -19.14 3.87
C ASP A 422 -29.94 -18.79 4.88
N LEU A 423 -29.74 -17.50 5.21
CA LEU A 423 -28.73 -17.10 6.19
C LEU A 423 -29.08 -17.52 7.61
N MET A 424 -30.37 -17.59 7.95
CA MET A 424 -30.84 -18.12 9.25
C MET A 424 -30.93 -19.65 9.21
N GLY A 425 -31.33 -20.19 8.06
CA GLY A 425 -31.48 -21.63 7.85
C GLY A 425 -32.50 -22.24 8.81
N ALA A 426 -32.18 -23.42 9.35
CA ALA A 426 -33.01 -24.13 10.32
C ALA A 426 -32.66 -23.78 11.79
N TYR A 427 -31.83 -22.75 12.02
CA TYR A 427 -31.27 -22.43 13.31
C TYR A 427 -32.02 -21.29 14.00
N SER A 428 -31.91 -21.21 15.33
CA SER A 428 -32.59 -20.18 16.11
C SER A 428 -31.84 -18.84 16.11
N SER A 429 -30.55 -18.86 15.78
CA SER A 429 -29.70 -17.67 15.68
C SER A 429 -28.61 -17.82 14.62
N PHE A 430 -28.07 -16.70 14.13
CA PHE A 430 -26.93 -16.70 13.22
C PHE A 430 -25.67 -17.29 13.85
N GLN A 431 -25.51 -17.18 15.17
CA GLN A 431 -24.37 -17.78 15.86
C GLN A 431 -24.42 -19.31 15.80
N GLU A 432 -25.58 -19.91 16.08
CA GLU A 432 -25.74 -21.37 15.99
C GLU A 432 -25.50 -21.88 14.57
N HIS A 433 -26.01 -21.15 13.56
CA HIS A 433 -25.77 -21.51 12.16
C HIS A 433 -24.27 -21.42 11.81
N TYR A 434 -23.59 -20.36 12.23
CA TYR A 434 -22.15 -20.21 12.04
C TYR A 434 -21.38 -21.35 12.72
N GLU A 435 -21.72 -21.68 13.97
CA GLU A 435 -21.07 -22.78 14.71
C GLU A 435 -21.24 -24.13 14.01
N ALA A 436 -22.41 -24.39 13.42
CA ALA A 436 -22.67 -25.61 12.67
C ALA A 436 -21.89 -25.71 11.34
N ARG A 437 -21.44 -24.58 10.77
CA ARG A 437 -20.67 -24.52 9.51
C ARG A 437 -19.29 -23.88 9.68
N ARG A 438 -18.77 -23.86 10.91
CA ARG A 438 -17.55 -23.12 11.26
C ARG A 438 -16.36 -23.52 10.39
N ASP A 439 -16.16 -24.82 10.22
CA ASP A 439 -15.00 -25.35 9.49
C ASP A 439 -15.08 -24.97 8.00
N GLU A 440 -16.24 -25.13 7.37
CA GLU A 440 -16.47 -24.71 5.98
C GLU A 440 -16.25 -23.20 5.78
N ILE A 441 -16.79 -22.39 6.70
CA ILE A 441 -16.62 -20.93 6.64
C ILE A 441 -15.14 -20.57 6.83
N SER A 442 -14.44 -21.23 7.75
CA SER A 442 -13.01 -21.01 8.01
C SER A 442 -12.17 -21.35 6.78
N ASP A 443 -12.41 -22.50 6.15
CA ASP A 443 -11.70 -22.93 4.94
C ASP A 443 -11.89 -21.95 3.80
N GLN A 444 -13.13 -21.50 3.55
CA GLN A 444 -13.40 -20.51 2.52
C GLN A 444 -12.81 -19.13 2.86
N MET A 445 -12.85 -18.76 4.14
CA MET A 445 -12.31 -17.48 4.60
C MET A 445 -10.79 -17.41 4.41
N GLN A 446 -10.06 -18.53 4.55
CA GLN A 446 -8.62 -18.57 4.28
C GLN A 446 -8.24 -18.20 2.84
N GLU A 447 -9.14 -18.37 1.87
CA GLU A 447 -8.88 -17.96 0.48
C GLU A 447 -8.89 -16.44 0.29
N TYR A 448 -9.63 -15.71 1.14
CA TYR A 448 -9.95 -14.29 0.93
C TYR A 448 -9.51 -13.36 2.06
N ALA A 449 -9.28 -13.88 3.26
CA ALA A 449 -8.97 -13.14 4.48
C ALA A 449 -7.71 -13.69 5.17
N VAL A 450 -6.62 -13.81 4.40
CA VAL A 450 -5.34 -14.41 4.82
C VAL A 450 -4.70 -13.72 6.05
N CYS A 451 -5.06 -12.46 6.37
CA CYS A 451 -4.43 -11.67 7.44
C CYS A 451 -5.45 -10.93 8.34
N SER A 452 -6.70 -11.39 8.46
CA SER A 452 -7.73 -10.63 9.20
C SER A 452 -7.51 -10.54 10.71
N GLU A 453 -6.82 -11.51 11.31
CA GLU A 453 -6.49 -11.50 12.74
C GLU A 453 -5.36 -10.49 13.01
N ASP A 454 -4.31 -10.51 12.18
CA ASP A 454 -3.18 -9.57 12.26
C ASP A 454 -3.60 -8.11 12.07
N LEU A 455 -4.57 -7.81 11.19
CA LEU A 455 -5.00 -6.43 10.93
C LEU A 455 -5.69 -5.75 12.12
N ASN A 456 -6.41 -6.50 12.94
CA ASN A 456 -7.05 -5.95 14.15
C ASN A 456 -6.00 -5.69 15.25
N GLU A 457 -5.03 -6.59 15.41
CA GLU A 457 -3.89 -6.39 16.30
C GLU A 457 -3.00 -5.23 15.83
N ILE A 458 -2.77 -5.09 14.52
CA ILE A 458 -2.11 -3.94 13.88
C ILE A 458 -2.86 -2.66 14.25
N GLN A 459 -4.18 -2.61 14.06
CA GLN A 459 -4.98 -1.43 14.38
C GLN A 459 -4.95 -1.08 15.88
N HIS A 460 -5.00 -2.08 16.75
CA HIS A 460 -4.91 -1.90 18.20
C HIS A 460 -3.53 -1.37 18.61
N HIS A 461 -2.46 -1.99 18.11
CA HIS A 461 -1.09 -1.49 18.30
C HIS A 461 -0.89 -0.08 17.72
N LEU A 462 -1.50 0.27 16.58
CA LEU A 462 -1.47 1.63 16.03
C LEU A 462 -2.10 2.66 16.97
N GLN A 463 -3.15 2.27 17.69
CA GLN A 463 -3.85 3.11 18.66
C GLN A 463 -3.09 3.23 20.00
N GLU A 464 -2.30 2.22 20.37
CA GLU A 464 -1.50 2.19 21.61
C GLU A 464 -0.05 2.64 21.44
N CYS A 465 0.49 2.62 20.21
CA CYS A 465 1.87 3.01 19.92
C CYS A 465 2.04 4.53 20.00
N ASP A 466 2.86 4.97 20.95
CA ASP A 466 3.37 6.33 21.04
C ASP A 466 4.23 6.69 19.81
N ASP A 467 4.35 7.97 19.47
CA ASP A 467 5.07 8.46 18.26
C ASP A 467 6.53 7.96 18.14
N ASP A 468 7.14 7.56 19.27
CA ASP A 468 8.49 7.00 19.35
C ASP A 468 8.58 5.51 18.96
N ALA A 469 7.49 4.74 19.01
CA ALA A 469 7.48 3.35 18.53
C ALA A 469 7.57 3.28 16.99
N TYR A 470 6.97 4.27 16.31
CA TYR A 470 7.05 4.44 14.86
C TYR A 470 8.48 4.69 14.35
N ASP A 471 9.36 5.27 15.17
CA ASP A 471 10.78 5.47 14.81
C ASP A 471 11.53 4.16 14.60
N THR A 472 11.10 3.09 15.25
CA THR A 472 11.77 1.78 15.16
C THR A 472 11.30 1.01 13.93
N ILE A 473 10.07 1.26 13.48
CA ILE A 473 9.38 0.48 12.43
C ILE A 473 9.47 1.18 11.06
N ALA A 474 9.31 2.50 10.99
CA ALA A 474 9.34 3.28 9.75
C ALA A 474 10.13 4.61 9.90
N PRO A 475 11.43 4.57 10.21
CA PRO A 475 12.25 5.77 10.46
C PRO A 475 12.35 6.72 9.25
N VAL A 476 12.10 6.27 8.03
CA VAL A 476 12.19 7.13 6.82
C VAL A 476 11.00 8.11 6.75
N THR A 477 9.87 7.76 7.36
CA THR A 477 8.58 8.47 7.25
C THR A 477 8.60 9.89 7.83
N GLN A 478 8.98 10.08 9.10
CA GLN A 478 8.93 11.42 9.74
C GLN A 478 10.12 12.32 9.35
N ASP A 479 11.13 11.79 8.66
CA ASP A 479 12.25 12.62 8.17
C ASP A 479 11.82 13.42 6.94
N THR A 480 10.99 12.81 6.07
CA THR A 480 10.33 13.52 4.97
C THR A 480 9.48 14.69 5.48
N GLU A 481 8.66 14.47 6.52
CA GLU A 481 7.81 15.52 7.10
C GLU A 481 8.63 16.70 7.65
N ARG A 482 9.72 16.41 8.38
CA ARG A 482 10.61 17.46 8.92
C ARG A 482 11.50 18.10 7.86
N ARG A 483 11.77 17.41 6.75
CA ARG A 483 12.46 17.97 5.58
C ARG A 483 11.56 18.99 4.88
N ASP A 484 10.32 18.60 4.63
CA ASP A 484 9.28 19.39 4.00
C ASP A 484 8.98 20.66 4.82
N GLU A 485 8.75 20.53 6.13
CA GLU A 485 8.48 21.67 7.03
C GLU A 485 9.64 22.69 7.12
N ASN A 486 10.89 22.26 6.96
CA ASN A 486 12.07 23.12 7.18
C ASN A 486 12.70 23.70 5.91
N GLU A 487 12.53 23.06 4.74
CA GLU A 487 13.17 23.51 3.49
C GLU A 487 12.32 24.54 2.71
N GLY A 488 11.00 24.55 2.93
CA GLY A 488 10.08 25.39 2.17
C GLY A 488 10.26 25.23 0.65
N ASN A 489 10.07 26.30 -0.12
CA ASN A 489 10.18 26.30 -1.59
C ASN A 489 11.63 26.42 -2.14
N THR A 490 12.65 25.99 -1.40
CA THR A 490 14.04 26.19 -1.82
C THR A 490 14.50 25.08 -2.76
N ASP A 491 14.96 25.42 -3.97
CA ASP A 491 15.55 24.47 -4.91
C ASP A 491 16.87 23.90 -4.35
N THR A 492 16.87 22.59 -4.06
CA THR A 492 17.99 21.87 -3.43
C THR A 492 18.90 21.18 -4.45
N HIS A 493 18.57 21.24 -5.75
CA HIS A 493 19.24 20.48 -6.79
C HIS A 493 19.50 21.33 -8.06
N PRO A 494 20.34 22.38 -7.98
CA PRO A 494 20.71 23.19 -9.15
C PRO A 494 21.48 22.41 -10.22
N ASP A 495 21.98 21.22 -9.89
CA ASP A 495 22.62 20.23 -10.74
C ASP A 495 21.63 19.43 -11.61
N LEU A 496 20.32 19.48 -11.32
CA LEU A 496 19.26 18.88 -12.13
C LEU A 496 18.80 19.77 -13.30
N ASN A 497 19.49 20.88 -13.58
CA ASN A 497 19.32 21.69 -14.80
C ASN A 497 19.89 21.00 -16.06
N GLU A 498 19.75 19.68 -16.16
CA GLU A 498 19.96 19.00 -17.42
C GLU A 498 18.77 19.33 -18.33
N THR A 499 19.05 19.94 -19.47
CA THR A 499 18.05 20.17 -20.51
C THR A 499 17.70 18.81 -21.10
N TYR A 500 16.58 18.23 -20.68
CA TYR A 500 16.06 17.01 -21.27
C TYR A 500 15.53 17.35 -22.66
N ASP A 501 16.27 16.95 -23.70
CA ASP A 501 15.84 17.13 -25.07
C ASP A 501 14.75 16.11 -25.41
N VAL A 502 13.50 16.52 -25.24
CA VAL A 502 12.30 15.74 -25.57
C VAL A 502 12.08 15.60 -27.09
N SER A 503 12.99 16.07 -27.95
CA SER A 503 12.82 15.96 -29.40
C SER A 503 12.90 14.53 -29.94
N GLU A 504 13.46 13.59 -29.18
CA GLU A 504 13.45 12.16 -29.54
C GLU A 504 12.21 11.40 -28.99
N ASP A 505 11.51 11.95 -28.00
CA ASP A 505 10.33 11.34 -27.34
C ASP A 505 8.97 11.87 -27.87
N LEU A 506 8.99 12.94 -28.68
CA LEU A 506 7.85 13.52 -29.42
C LEU A 506 7.83 13.03 -30.87
#